data_AF-A0A6B3NN29-F1
#
_entry.id   AF-A0A6B3NN29-F1
#
_cell.length_a   1.000
_cell.length_b   1.000
_cell.length_c   1.000
_cell.angle_alpha   90.00
_cell.angle_beta   90.00
_cell.angle_gamma   90.00
#
_symmetry.space_group_name_H-M   'P 1'
#
loop_
_entity.id
_entity.type
_entity.pdbx_description
1 polymer ?
#
loop_
_entity_poly.entity_id
_entity_poly.type
_entity_poly.pdbx_seq_one_letter_code
_entity_poly.pdbx_strand_id
1 'polypeptide(L)'
;MEISALSIGVDIATSVAIVGSAVTFMYNQRRQNKTEAVMKLHEQVRTISIQQLQEELETLSRQYTHQIIAPTQKILNIGRLSHRLLEQDAPPERAREVLIDSNRFEETQRSIADLIEQTRLFIKEVHAAKYRIFPVLYNLREGAALIQEYRECSEALIEASNQLGPQHTSLMKETLAFTQALGASGEDQQALKMQWLRMAFSIAQDDDYRSWVDLFIEDGKEPAYWEAMGASDIELKQELCGTVALRIMRMLEQDPGRAACQQILMVHKPAIALTTQAKRLLVLLSASIAWLSCKAEDRTSDTMEQLKLAFASKELLALESELY
;
A
#
# COMPACT_ATOMS: atom_id res chain seq x y z
N MET A 1 24.97 16.47 0.65
CA MET A 1 23.62 16.52 1.27
C MET A 1 22.96 15.18 0.97
N GLU A 2 23.36 14.15 1.73
CA GLU A 2 22.93 12.76 1.54
C GLU A 2 22.93 12.09 2.92
N ILE A 3 21.92 12.35 3.76
CA ILE A 3 21.78 11.65 5.05
C ILE A 3 20.32 11.26 5.34
N SER A 4 19.32 11.85 4.69
CA SER A 4 17.91 11.63 5.03
C SER A 4 17.32 10.29 4.54
N ALA A 5 17.83 9.71 3.45
CA ALA A 5 17.32 8.43 2.94
C ALA A 5 17.89 7.21 3.70
N LEU A 6 19.09 7.37 4.29
CA LEU A 6 19.75 6.30 5.05
C LEU A 6 19.15 6.16 6.46
N SER A 7 18.69 7.24 7.08
CA SER A 7 18.18 7.17 8.46
C SER A 7 16.78 6.53 8.57
N ILE A 8 15.90 6.71 7.57
CA ILE A 8 14.52 6.18 7.60
C ILE A 8 14.49 4.66 7.38
N GLY A 9 15.30 4.16 6.43
CA GLY A 9 15.45 2.72 6.18
C GLY A 9 16.11 1.99 7.36
N VAL A 10 17.03 2.67 8.06
CA VAL A 10 17.63 2.17 9.30
C VAL A 10 16.59 2.17 10.42
N ASP A 11 15.77 3.21 10.62
CA ASP A 11 14.85 3.26 11.76
C ASP A 11 13.76 2.19 11.73
N ILE A 12 13.18 1.86 10.57
CA ILE A 12 12.10 0.85 10.47
C ILE A 12 12.65 -0.58 10.57
N ALA A 13 13.74 -0.89 9.86
CA ALA A 13 14.38 -2.20 9.95
C ALA A 13 14.97 -2.43 11.35
N THR A 14 15.48 -1.37 11.99
CA THR A 14 16.00 -1.42 13.36
C THR A 14 14.86 -1.52 14.37
N SER A 15 13.73 -0.84 14.21
CA SER A 15 12.55 -0.98 15.09
C SER A 15 11.99 -2.40 15.08
N VAL A 16 11.91 -3.00 13.90
CA VAL A 16 11.38 -4.35 13.73
C VAL A 16 12.37 -5.41 14.22
N ALA A 17 13.68 -5.24 13.98
CA ALA A 17 14.73 -6.08 14.57
C ALA A 17 14.84 -5.91 16.09
N ILE A 18 14.61 -4.69 16.60
CA ILE A 18 14.51 -4.38 18.03
C ILE A 18 13.31 -5.08 18.64
N VAL A 19 12.14 -5.12 18.00
CA VAL A 19 10.97 -5.84 18.52
C VAL A 19 11.23 -7.35 18.57
N GLY A 20 11.81 -7.95 17.52
CA GLY A 20 12.25 -9.34 17.55
C GLY A 20 13.26 -9.62 18.69
N SER A 21 14.21 -8.71 18.89
CA SER A 21 15.23 -8.78 19.95
C SER A 21 14.67 -8.51 21.35
N ALA A 22 13.71 -7.61 21.50
CA ALA A 22 13.08 -7.21 22.77
C ALA A 22 12.10 -8.28 23.25
N VAL A 23 11.32 -8.86 22.33
CA VAL A 23 10.50 -10.05 22.62
C VAL A 23 11.38 -11.23 23.05
N THR A 24 12.52 -11.43 22.38
CA THR A 24 13.53 -12.45 22.76
C THR A 24 14.20 -12.13 24.11
N PHE A 25 14.47 -10.86 24.40
CA PHE A 25 15.09 -10.40 25.65
C PHE A 25 14.14 -10.53 26.85
N MET A 26 12.87 -10.15 26.69
CA MET A 26 11.82 -10.35 27.71
C MET A 26 11.61 -11.82 28.04
N TYR A 27 11.77 -12.71 27.06
CA TYR A 27 11.72 -14.16 27.25
C TYR A 27 12.91 -14.66 28.08
N ASN A 28 14.14 -14.25 27.75
CA ASN A 28 15.35 -14.70 28.44
C ASN A 28 15.46 -14.20 29.89
N GLN A 29 14.91 -13.03 30.21
CA GLN A 29 14.98 -12.46 31.56
C GLN A 29 14.09 -13.20 32.58
N ARG A 30 13.04 -13.90 32.14
CA ARG A 30 12.04 -14.55 33.03
C ARG A 30 12.36 -16.00 33.40
N ARG A 31 13.45 -16.58 32.88
CA ARG A 31 13.81 -17.99 33.06
C ARG A 31 14.64 -18.26 34.33
N GLN A 32 14.21 -17.72 35.47
CA GLN A 32 14.72 -18.10 36.80
C GLN A 32 13.55 -18.44 37.75
N ASN A 33 13.11 -19.70 37.75
CA ASN A 33 12.98 -20.58 38.91
C ASN A 33 11.93 -21.70 38.71
N LYS A 34 12.14 -22.75 39.51
CA LYS A 34 11.74 -24.16 39.32
C LYS A 34 10.33 -24.47 39.82
N THR A 35 9.56 -25.22 39.01
CA THR A 35 8.61 -26.25 39.50
C THR A 35 8.36 -27.27 38.39
N GLU A 36 8.72 -28.54 38.62
CA GLU A 36 9.15 -29.44 37.55
C GLU A 36 8.33 -30.74 37.45
N ALA A 37 7.42 -30.83 36.47
CA ALA A 37 7.09 -32.03 35.67
C ALA A 37 5.79 -31.81 34.85
N VAL A 38 4.67 -31.53 35.52
CA VAL A 38 3.39 -31.17 34.83
C VAL A 38 3.43 -29.73 34.34
N MET A 39 4.02 -28.82 35.13
CA MET A 39 4.38 -27.48 34.67
C MET A 39 5.34 -27.52 33.49
N LYS A 40 6.28 -28.47 33.45
CA LYS A 40 7.23 -28.61 32.32
C LYS A 40 6.53 -28.91 31.00
N LEU A 41 5.49 -29.75 30.97
CA LEU A 41 4.77 -30.05 29.74
C LEU A 41 3.96 -28.85 29.23
N HIS A 42 3.21 -28.18 30.10
CA HIS A 42 2.48 -26.96 29.73
C HIS A 42 3.42 -25.82 29.34
N GLU A 43 4.56 -25.69 30.02
CA GLU A 43 5.58 -24.69 29.74
C GLU A 43 6.37 -25.02 28.47
N GLN A 44 6.62 -26.30 28.16
CA GLN A 44 7.20 -26.74 26.90
C GLN A 44 6.27 -26.49 25.72
N VAL A 45 4.99 -26.88 25.81
CA VAL A 45 4.00 -26.62 24.74
C VAL A 45 3.85 -25.11 24.51
N ARG A 46 3.84 -24.32 25.58
CA ARG A 46 3.84 -22.85 25.52
C ARG A 46 5.11 -22.30 24.86
N THR A 47 6.27 -22.84 25.21
CA THR A 47 7.55 -22.42 24.61
C THR A 47 7.57 -22.71 23.11
N ILE A 48 7.12 -23.90 22.70
CA ILE A 48 7.00 -24.29 21.29
C ILE A 48 6.00 -23.37 20.56
N SER A 49 4.86 -23.08 21.19
CA SER A 49 3.85 -22.16 20.65
C SER A 49 4.40 -20.75 20.42
N ILE A 50 5.16 -20.23 21.39
CA ILE A 50 5.84 -18.93 21.29
C ILE A 50 6.88 -18.96 20.18
N GLN A 51 7.73 -19.99 20.12
CA GLN A 51 8.75 -20.14 19.08
C GLN A 51 8.13 -20.18 17.69
N GLN A 52 7.06 -20.96 17.50
CA GLN A 52 6.36 -21.03 16.23
C GLN A 52 5.79 -19.67 15.80
N LEU A 53 5.15 -18.93 16.72
CA LEU A 53 4.66 -17.59 16.41
C LEU A 53 5.81 -16.59 16.16
N GLN A 54 6.94 -16.72 16.85
CA GLN A 54 8.14 -15.90 16.63
C GLN A 54 8.74 -16.15 15.25
N GLU A 55 8.86 -17.40 14.80
CA GLU A 55 9.35 -17.75 13.47
C GLU A 55 8.47 -17.15 12.36
N GLU A 56 7.14 -17.20 12.53
CA GLU A 56 6.20 -16.55 11.60
C GLU A 56 6.32 -15.04 11.64
N LEU A 57 6.38 -14.45 12.85
CA LEU A 57 6.54 -13.01 13.00
C LEU A 57 7.83 -12.54 12.34
N GLU A 58 8.96 -13.21 12.55
CA GLU A 58 10.26 -12.87 11.94
C GLU A 58 10.19 -12.95 10.41
N THR A 59 9.57 -14.01 9.88
CA THR A 59 9.41 -14.18 8.43
C THR A 59 8.57 -13.07 7.82
N LEU A 60 7.38 -12.81 8.38
CA LEU A 60 6.47 -11.77 7.91
C LEU A 60 7.05 -10.37 8.10
N SER A 61 7.78 -10.13 9.19
CA SER A 61 8.51 -8.89 9.48
C SER A 61 9.56 -8.56 8.41
N ARG A 62 10.40 -9.56 8.08
CA ARG A 62 11.43 -9.42 7.05
C ARG A 62 10.79 -9.18 5.69
N GLN A 63 9.74 -9.93 5.36
CA GLN A 63 9.02 -9.75 4.11
C GLN A 63 8.32 -8.38 4.06
N TYR A 64 7.68 -7.92 5.13
CA TYR A 64 7.08 -6.59 5.23
C TYR A 64 8.10 -5.49 4.92
N THR A 65 9.31 -5.59 5.46
CA THR A 65 10.38 -4.61 5.21
C THR A 65 10.78 -4.56 3.73
N HIS A 66 11.02 -5.72 3.12
CA HIS A 66 11.54 -5.80 1.75
C HIS A 66 10.48 -5.71 0.65
N GLN A 67 9.28 -6.24 0.90
CA GLN A 67 8.19 -6.38 -0.07
C GLN A 67 7.18 -5.24 0.03
N ILE A 68 7.03 -4.61 1.20
CA ILE A 68 6.03 -3.54 1.42
C ILE A 68 6.71 -2.18 1.65
N ILE A 69 7.55 -2.05 2.67
CA ILE A 69 8.16 -0.76 3.04
C ILE A 69 9.08 -0.22 1.96
N ALA A 70 10.08 -1.00 1.53
CA ALA A 70 11.10 -0.49 0.61
C ALA A 70 10.52 -0.05 -0.75
N PRO A 71 9.60 -0.80 -1.39
CA PRO A 71 8.96 -0.34 -2.62
C PRO A 71 8.01 0.85 -2.38
N THR A 72 7.26 0.86 -1.27
CA THR A 72 6.36 1.98 -0.93
C THR A 72 7.13 3.28 -0.74
N GLN A 73 8.30 3.26 -0.09
CA GLN A 73 9.10 4.47 0.12
C GLN A 73 9.52 5.13 -1.21
N LYS A 74 9.76 4.35 -2.27
CA LYS A 74 10.07 4.90 -3.60
C LYS A 74 8.88 5.71 -4.15
N ILE A 75 7.67 5.17 -4.00
CA ILE A 75 6.41 5.82 -4.42
C ILE A 75 6.15 7.08 -3.57
N LEU A 76 6.39 7.00 -2.26
CA LEU A 76 6.22 8.14 -1.37
C LEU A 76 7.17 9.28 -1.71
N ASN A 77 8.44 8.98 -1.96
CA ASN A 77 9.44 9.98 -2.34
C ASN A 77 9.07 10.70 -3.64
N ILE A 78 8.61 9.97 -4.66
CA ILE A 78 8.21 10.59 -5.91
C ILE A 78 6.92 11.39 -5.78
N GLY A 79 5.91 10.92 -5.04
CA GLY A 79 4.71 11.74 -4.87
C GLY A 79 4.93 12.97 -3.98
N ARG A 80 5.88 12.97 -3.03
CA ARG A 80 6.32 14.23 -2.38
C ARG A 80 6.97 15.20 -3.38
N LEU A 81 7.69 14.68 -4.37
CA LEU A 81 8.17 15.50 -5.48
C LEU A 81 7.00 16.02 -6.31
N SER A 82 6.04 15.17 -6.68
CA SER A 82 4.84 15.55 -7.44
C SER A 82 4.01 16.62 -6.72
N HIS A 83 3.82 16.49 -5.41
CA HIS A 83 3.12 17.49 -4.60
C HIS A 83 3.82 18.85 -4.66
N ARG A 84 5.14 18.89 -4.48
CA ARG A 84 5.93 20.12 -4.62
C ARG A 84 5.85 20.71 -6.02
N LEU A 85 5.86 19.87 -7.05
CA LEU A 85 5.71 20.31 -8.45
C LEU A 85 4.32 20.91 -8.73
N LEU A 86 3.28 20.48 -8.00
CA LEU A 86 1.92 21.04 -8.14
C LEU A 86 1.69 22.31 -7.29
N GLU A 87 2.30 22.42 -6.11
CA GLU A 87 1.99 23.50 -5.17
C GLU A 87 2.88 24.75 -5.27
N GLN A 88 4.13 24.62 -5.75
CA GLN A 88 5.14 25.67 -5.54
C GLN A 88 5.23 26.75 -6.64
N ASP A 89 4.13 27.10 -7.32
CA ASP A 89 4.16 27.97 -8.52
C ASP A 89 5.23 27.52 -9.54
N ALA A 90 5.53 26.22 -9.56
CA ALA A 90 6.52 25.67 -10.47
C ALA A 90 6.00 25.90 -11.91
N PRO A 91 6.85 26.39 -12.83
CA PRO A 91 6.45 26.51 -14.23
C PRO A 91 5.92 25.16 -14.72
N PRO A 92 4.81 25.11 -15.49
CA PRO A 92 4.25 23.87 -16.01
C PRO A 92 5.29 23.01 -16.75
N GLU A 93 6.27 23.65 -17.41
CA GLU A 93 7.35 22.95 -18.09
C GLU A 93 8.23 22.15 -17.12
N ARG A 94 8.37 22.60 -15.86
CA ARG A 94 9.24 21.95 -14.88
C ARG A 94 8.78 20.56 -14.52
N ALA A 95 7.47 20.36 -14.35
CA ALA A 95 6.90 19.05 -14.05
C ALA A 95 7.12 18.10 -15.24
N ARG A 96 6.98 18.60 -16.48
CA ARG A 96 7.25 17.85 -17.70
C ARG A 96 8.72 17.43 -17.79
N GLU A 97 9.66 18.37 -17.66
CA GLU A 97 11.10 18.09 -17.70
C GLU A 97 11.50 17.00 -16.69
N VAL A 98 10.99 17.14 -15.47
CA VAL A 98 11.37 16.27 -14.35
C VAL A 98 10.70 14.90 -14.46
N LEU A 99 9.44 14.79 -14.89
CA LEU A 99 8.74 13.51 -14.87
C LEU A 99 8.74 12.82 -16.23
N ILE A 100 8.44 13.55 -17.29
CA ILE A 100 8.25 13.01 -18.64
C ILE A 100 9.59 12.88 -19.36
N ASP A 101 10.32 13.99 -19.51
CA ASP A 101 11.52 14.02 -20.35
C ASP A 101 12.71 13.26 -19.73
N SER A 102 12.70 13.07 -18.41
CA SER A 102 13.75 12.34 -17.67
C SER A 102 13.45 10.85 -17.43
N ASN A 103 12.38 10.30 -18.03
CA ASN A 103 11.88 8.92 -17.83
C ASN A 103 11.42 8.56 -16.40
N ARG A 104 11.46 9.49 -15.44
CA ARG A 104 11.05 9.22 -14.05
C ARG A 104 9.60 8.76 -13.93
N PHE A 105 8.72 9.21 -14.81
CA PHE A 105 7.33 8.76 -14.83
C PHE A 105 7.23 7.26 -15.17
N GLU A 106 7.98 6.81 -16.17
CA GLU A 106 8.07 5.38 -16.54
C GLU A 106 8.75 4.55 -15.43
N GLU A 107 9.82 5.06 -14.81
CA GLU A 107 10.45 4.41 -13.65
C GLU A 107 9.50 4.28 -12.46
N THR A 108 8.65 5.29 -12.26
CA THR A 108 7.62 5.28 -11.22
C THR A 108 6.55 4.25 -11.53
N GLN A 109 6.09 4.16 -12.78
CA GLN A 109 5.17 3.13 -13.23
C GLN A 109 5.71 1.73 -12.96
N ARG A 110 6.99 1.47 -13.27
CA ARG A 110 7.64 0.18 -12.95
C ARG A 110 7.71 -0.06 -11.43
N SER A 111 8.02 0.98 -10.65
CA SER A 111 8.05 0.87 -9.18
C SER A 111 6.67 0.55 -8.58
N ILE A 112 5.59 1.06 -9.16
CA ILE A 112 4.22 0.74 -8.76
C ILE A 112 3.90 -0.72 -9.13
N ALA A 113 4.23 -1.16 -10.34
CA ALA A 113 4.06 -2.55 -10.76
C ALA A 113 4.84 -3.53 -9.85
N ASP A 114 6.07 -3.17 -9.49
CA ASP A 114 6.88 -3.92 -8.53
C ASP A 114 6.20 -4.00 -7.16
N LEU A 115 5.68 -2.88 -6.63
CA LEU A 115 4.94 -2.90 -5.35
C LEU A 115 3.71 -3.80 -5.43
N ILE A 116 2.93 -3.76 -6.51
CA ILE A 116 1.77 -4.63 -6.70
C ILE A 116 2.18 -6.11 -6.62
N GLU A 117 3.24 -6.50 -7.33
CA GLU A 117 3.71 -7.89 -7.32
C GLU A 117 4.28 -8.30 -5.96
N GLN A 118 5.10 -7.46 -5.33
CA GLN A 118 5.65 -7.74 -4.01
C GLN A 118 4.54 -7.85 -2.95
N THR A 119 3.50 -7.02 -3.05
CA THR A 119 2.31 -7.10 -2.19
C THR A 119 1.58 -8.42 -2.37
N ARG A 120 1.40 -8.86 -3.62
CA ARG A 120 0.78 -10.15 -3.93
C ARG A 120 1.56 -11.32 -3.32
N LEU A 121 2.90 -11.25 -3.34
CA LEU A 121 3.75 -12.25 -2.69
C LEU A 121 3.58 -12.21 -1.17
N PHE A 122 3.61 -11.02 -0.56
CA PHE A 122 3.41 -10.86 0.88
C PHE A 122 2.04 -11.40 1.35
N ILE A 123 0.96 -11.12 0.61
CA ILE A 123 -0.38 -11.64 0.92
C ILE A 123 -0.42 -13.17 0.88
N LYS A 124 0.27 -13.81 -0.07
CA LYS A 124 0.36 -15.28 -0.11
C LYS A 124 1.03 -15.83 1.13
N GLU A 125 2.08 -15.17 1.61
CA GLU A 125 2.81 -15.56 2.81
C GLU A 125 1.94 -15.40 4.07
N VAL A 126 1.24 -14.27 4.21
CA VAL A 126 0.22 -14.06 5.26
C VAL A 126 -0.86 -15.15 5.22
N HIS A 127 -1.33 -15.51 4.03
CA HIS A 127 -2.34 -16.54 3.86
C HIS A 127 -1.82 -17.95 4.20
N ALA A 128 -0.54 -18.22 3.92
CA ALA A 128 0.11 -19.49 4.28
C ALA A 128 0.40 -19.58 5.78
N ALA A 129 0.82 -18.47 6.40
CA ALA A 129 1.15 -18.40 7.83
C ALA A 129 -0.03 -18.79 8.73
N LYS A 130 -1.27 -18.59 8.29
CA LYS A 130 -2.47 -18.99 9.05
C LYS A 130 -2.49 -20.48 9.44
N TYR A 131 -1.93 -21.36 8.60
CA TYR A 131 -1.88 -22.80 8.88
C TYR A 131 -0.94 -23.14 10.03
N ARG A 132 -0.01 -22.24 10.37
CA ARG A 132 0.93 -22.37 11.49
C ARG A 132 0.47 -21.55 12.70
N ILE A 133 -0.12 -20.38 12.47
CA ILE A 133 -0.60 -19.47 13.52
C ILE A 133 -1.90 -19.97 14.16
N PHE A 134 -2.90 -20.35 13.36
CA PHE A 134 -4.24 -20.66 13.89
C PHE A 134 -4.27 -21.85 14.85
N PRO A 135 -3.53 -22.96 14.61
CA PRO A 135 -3.48 -24.06 15.59
C PRO A 135 -2.92 -23.62 16.94
N VAL A 136 -1.93 -22.71 16.96
CA VAL A 136 -1.37 -22.17 18.19
C VAL A 136 -2.41 -21.30 18.90
N LEU A 137 -3.06 -20.39 18.16
CA LEU A 137 -4.06 -19.49 18.73
C LEU A 137 -5.30 -20.23 19.22
N TYR A 138 -5.76 -21.26 18.51
CA TYR A 138 -6.98 -22.01 18.86
C TYR A 138 -6.92 -22.64 20.25
N ASN A 139 -5.72 -22.98 20.72
CA ASN A 139 -5.50 -23.55 22.05
C ASN A 139 -5.57 -22.51 23.19
N LEU A 140 -5.80 -21.24 22.86
CA LEU A 140 -5.87 -20.12 23.81
C LEU A 140 -7.33 -19.78 24.11
N ARG A 141 -7.58 -19.33 25.35
CA ARG A 141 -8.94 -18.95 25.80
C ARG A 141 -9.52 -17.81 24.96
N GLU A 142 -8.70 -16.85 24.55
CA GLU A 142 -9.01 -15.71 23.68
C GLU A 142 -8.71 -16.02 22.19
N GLY A 143 -8.35 -17.26 21.89
CA GLY A 143 -7.88 -17.71 20.58
C GLY A 143 -8.84 -17.42 19.42
N ALA A 144 -10.13 -17.63 19.65
CA ALA A 144 -11.15 -17.39 18.64
C ALA A 144 -11.22 -15.91 18.22
N ALA A 145 -11.09 -14.98 19.17
CA ALA A 145 -11.09 -13.55 18.90
C ALA A 145 -9.84 -13.13 18.12
N LEU A 146 -8.66 -13.63 18.50
CA LEU A 146 -7.40 -13.35 17.80
C LEU A 146 -7.37 -13.92 16.38
N ILE A 147 -7.95 -15.10 16.17
CA ILE A 147 -8.10 -15.69 14.83
C ILE A 147 -9.03 -14.82 13.97
N GLN A 148 -10.13 -14.34 14.54
CA GLN A 148 -11.06 -13.46 13.83
C GLN A 148 -10.40 -12.13 13.45
N GLU A 149 -9.69 -11.50 14.37
CA GLU A 149 -8.95 -10.26 14.11
C GLU A 149 -7.83 -10.45 13.08
N TYR A 150 -7.15 -11.60 13.06
CA TYR A 150 -6.19 -11.93 12.01
C TYR A 150 -6.86 -11.99 10.64
N ARG A 151 -8.06 -12.58 10.54
CA ARG A 151 -8.83 -12.64 9.28
C ARG A 151 -9.20 -11.25 8.82
N GLU A 152 -9.73 -10.42 9.72
CA GLU A 152 -10.10 -9.03 9.42
C GLU A 152 -8.90 -8.22 8.93
N CYS A 153 -7.74 -8.35 9.58
CA CYS A 153 -6.51 -7.71 9.13
C CYS A 153 -6.04 -8.23 7.77
N SER A 154 -6.17 -9.54 7.51
CA SER A 154 -5.82 -10.14 6.23
C SER A 154 -6.76 -9.71 5.10
N GLU A 155 -8.05 -9.55 5.38
CA GLU A 155 -9.05 -9.07 4.42
C GLU A 155 -8.83 -7.58 4.12
N ALA A 156 -8.59 -6.76 5.13
CA ALA A 156 -8.25 -5.35 4.96
C ALA A 156 -6.95 -5.15 4.14
N LEU A 157 -5.97 -6.04 4.31
CA LEU A 157 -4.74 -6.05 3.50
C LEU A 157 -5.03 -6.35 2.02
N ILE A 158 -5.90 -7.31 1.74
CA ILE A 158 -6.32 -7.64 0.38
C ILE A 158 -7.09 -6.46 -0.24
N GLU A 159 -8.00 -5.85 0.51
CA GLU A 159 -8.74 -4.68 0.05
C GLU A 159 -7.81 -3.50 -0.28
N ALA A 160 -6.85 -3.20 0.59
CA ALA A 160 -5.83 -2.17 0.33
C ALA A 160 -4.99 -2.50 -0.91
N SER A 161 -4.62 -3.78 -1.11
CA SER A 161 -3.91 -4.22 -2.32
C SER A 161 -4.74 -4.06 -3.59
N ASN A 162 -6.05 -4.26 -3.54
CA ASN A 162 -6.92 -4.09 -4.70
C ASN A 162 -7.04 -2.60 -5.10
N GLN A 163 -7.00 -1.69 -4.13
CA GLN A 163 -6.97 -0.24 -4.40
C GLN A 163 -5.66 0.21 -5.09
N LEU A 164 -4.57 -0.53 -4.90
CA LEU A 164 -3.30 -0.34 -5.60
C LEU A 164 -3.26 -1.01 -6.98
N GLY A 165 -4.36 -1.63 -7.44
CA GLY A 165 -4.36 -2.54 -8.57
C GLY A 165 -3.76 -2.02 -9.90
N PRO A 166 -3.73 -2.90 -10.93
CA PRO A 166 -3.04 -2.63 -12.19
C PRO A 166 -3.58 -1.41 -12.94
N GLN A 167 -4.81 -0.97 -12.67
CA GLN A 167 -5.44 0.20 -13.29
C GLN A 167 -4.55 1.44 -13.29
N HIS A 168 -3.81 1.70 -12.20
CA HIS A 168 -2.92 2.86 -12.13
C HIS A 168 -1.79 2.76 -13.14
N THR A 169 -1.18 1.58 -13.27
CA THR A 169 -0.08 1.36 -14.21
C THR A 169 -0.53 1.31 -15.66
N SER A 170 -1.75 0.82 -15.94
CA SER A 170 -2.38 0.86 -17.25
C SER A 170 -2.68 2.30 -17.68
N LEU A 171 -3.28 3.10 -16.80
CA LEU A 171 -3.56 4.52 -17.06
C LEU A 171 -2.27 5.29 -17.38
N MET A 172 -1.23 5.14 -16.54
CA MET A 172 0.08 5.78 -16.76
C MET A 172 0.69 5.36 -18.11
N LYS A 173 0.52 4.10 -18.52
CA LYS A 173 1.00 3.61 -19.81
C LYS A 173 0.31 4.31 -20.98
N GLU A 174 -1.01 4.44 -20.91
CA GLU A 174 -1.81 5.05 -21.96
C GLU A 174 -1.55 6.55 -22.08
N THR A 175 -1.42 7.27 -20.95
CA THR A 175 -1.09 8.71 -20.97
C THR A 175 0.34 8.98 -21.42
N LEU A 176 1.30 8.11 -21.08
CA LEU A 176 2.66 8.21 -21.61
C LEU A 176 2.69 7.96 -23.12
N ALA A 177 2.00 6.91 -23.59
CA ALA A 177 1.91 6.61 -25.03
C ALA A 177 1.26 7.77 -25.80
N PHE A 178 0.23 8.41 -25.23
CA PHE A 178 -0.38 9.61 -25.78
C PHE A 178 0.63 10.76 -25.90
N THR A 179 1.36 11.04 -24.81
CA THR A 179 2.35 12.13 -24.77
C THR A 179 3.51 11.90 -25.74
N GLN A 180 3.94 10.65 -25.91
CA GLN A 180 4.97 10.27 -26.88
C GLN A 180 4.47 10.41 -28.33
N ALA A 181 3.21 10.06 -28.61
CA ALA A 181 2.61 10.23 -29.93
C ALA A 181 2.51 11.72 -30.34
N LEU A 182 2.26 12.62 -29.38
CA LEU A 182 2.31 14.07 -29.61
C LEU A 182 3.69 14.53 -30.08
N GLY A 183 4.77 14.04 -29.45
CA GLY A 183 6.14 14.45 -29.76
C GLY A 183 6.70 13.91 -31.09
N ALA A 184 6.16 12.79 -31.60
CA ALA A 184 6.66 12.11 -32.80
C ALA A 184 6.07 12.62 -34.13
N SER A 185 5.26 13.68 -34.09
CA SER A 185 4.33 14.04 -35.15
C SER A 185 4.92 14.97 -36.23
N GLY A 186 4.96 14.46 -37.48
CA GLY A 186 5.20 15.23 -38.72
C GLY A 186 3.90 15.77 -39.37
N GLU A 187 4.02 16.34 -40.58
CA GLU A 187 3.14 17.34 -41.24
C GLU A 187 1.60 17.09 -41.37
N ASP A 188 1.03 15.92 -41.05
CA ASP A 188 -0.44 15.69 -41.13
C ASP A 188 -1.16 15.81 -39.77
N GLN A 189 -1.44 17.05 -39.39
CA GLN A 189 -2.08 17.39 -38.11
C GLN A 189 -3.51 16.86 -37.95
N GLN A 190 -4.23 16.56 -39.04
CA GLN A 190 -5.65 16.18 -38.98
C GLN A 190 -5.82 14.70 -38.59
N ALA A 191 -5.06 13.80 -39.23
CA ALA A 191 -5.08 12.37 -38.92
C ALA A 191 -4.59 12.10 -37.48
N LEU A 192 -3.57 12.85 -37.04
CA LEU A 192 -3.01 12.77 -35.69
C LEU A 192 -4.02 13.21 -34.62
N LYS A 193 -4.72 14.33 -34.82
CA LYS A 193 -5.78 14.77 -33.89
C LYS A 193 -6.88 13.74 -33.74
N MET A 194 -7.26 13.05 -34.81
CA MET A 194 -8.24 11.97 -34.74
C MET A 194 -7.71 10.74 -33.98
N GLN A 195 -6.42 10.42 -34.10
CA GLN A 195 -5.79 9.37 -33.31
C GLN A 195 -5.74 9.73 -31.82
N TRP A 196 -5.32 10.94 -31.48
CA TRP A 196 -5.28 11.42 -30.09
C TRP A 196 -6.67 11.43 -29.46
N LEU A 197 -7.67 11.92 -30.19
CA LEU A 197 -9.05 11.92 -29.72
C LEU A 197 -9.52 10.49 -29.39
N ARG A 198 -9.20 9.49 -30.24
CA ARG A 198 -9.52 8.07 -29.96
C ARG A 198 -8.84 7.54 -28.71
N MET A 199 -7.57 7.89 -28.47
CA MET A 199 -6.86 7.50 -27.24
C MET A 199 -7.51 8.14 -26.01
N ALA A 200 -7.85 9.42 -26.07
CA ALA A 200 -8.53 10.10 -24.97
C ALA A 200 -9.94 9.54 -24.72
N PHE A 201 -10.67 9.15 -25.77
CA PHE A 201 -11.94 8.42 -25.65
C PHE A 201 -11.78 7.08 -24.94
N SER A 202 -10.73 6.32 -25.29
CA SER A 202 -10.43 5.04 -24.64
C SER A 202 -10.26 5.21 -23.12
N ILE A 203 -9.55 6.26 -22.72
CA ILE A 203 -9.34 6.57 -21.29
C ILE A 203 -10.63 7.06 -20.63
N ALA A 204 -11.40 7.94 -21.30
CA ALA A 204 -12.59 8.58 -20.74
C ALA A 204 -13.75 7.61 -20.43
N GLN A 205 -13.86 6.52 -21.20
CA GLN A 205 -14.94 5.54 -21.04
C GLN A 205 -14.59 4.38 -20.09
N ASP A 206 -13.33 4.28 -19.63
CA ASP A 206 -12.87 3.17 -18.83
C ASP A 206 -13.20 3.39 -17.35
N ASP A 207 -14.05 2.51 -16.81
CA ASP A 207 -14.48 2.51 -15.40
C ASP A 207 -13.28 2.31 -14.45
N ASP A 208 -12.23 1.59 -14.87
CA ASP A 208 -11.03 1.37 -14.05
C ASP A 208 -10.25 2.69 -13.81
N TYR A 209 -10.43 3.68 -14.69
CA TYR A 209 -9.78 4.99 -14.61
C TYR A 209 -10.65 6.06 -13.95
N ARG A 210 -11.83 5.69 -13.44
CA ARG A 210 -12.83 6.59 -12.87
C ARG A 210 -12.26 7.65 -11.94
N SER A 211 -11.43 7.25 -10.99
CA SER A 211 -10.84 8.17 -10.01
C SER A 211 -9.97 9.29 -10.62
N TRP A 212 -9.43 9.11 -11.83
CA TRP A 212 -8.71 10.15 -12.57
C TRP A 212 -9.64 10.87 -13.55
N VAL A 213 -10.53 10.13 -14.22
CA VAL A 213 -11.50 10.67 -15.19
C VAL A 213 -12.47 11.66 -14.54
N ASP A 214 -12.86 11.42 -13.29
CA ASP A 214 -13.73 12.32 -12.50
C ASP A 214 -13.18 13.76 -12.42
N LEU A 215 -11.85 13.93 -12.47
CA LEU A 215 -11.19 15.26 -12.48
C LEU A 215 -11.50 16.10 -13.73
N PHE A 216 -12.05 15.47 -14.76
CA PHE A 216 -12.42 16.10 -16.03
C PHE A 216 -13.93 16.25 -16.21
N ILE A 217 -14.72 15.69 -15.30
CA ILE A 217 -16.17 15.84 -15.25
C ILE A 217 -16.48 17.14 -14.48
N GLU A 218 -17.64 17.74 -14.75
CA GLU A 218 -18.07 18.90 -13.97
C GLU A 218 -18.53 18.49 -12.58
N ASP A 219 -18.11 19.23 -11.56
CA ASP A 219 -18.41 18.96 -10.15
C ASP A 219 -19.89 18.62 -9.92
N GLY A 220 -20.14 17.46 -9.34
CA GLY A 220 -21.48 16.96 -9.01
C GLY A 220 -22.22 16.28 -10.16
N LYS A 221 -21.61 16.19 -11.36
CA LYS A 221 -22.16 15.44 -12.51
C LYS A 221 -21.52 14.06 -12.71
N GLU A 222 -20.58 13.66 -11.87
CA GLU A 222 -19.87 12.39 -11.95
C GLU A 222 -20.83 11.20 -11.92
N PRO A 223 -21.82 11.10 -10.98
CA PRO A 223 -22.75 9.98 -10.98
C PRO A 223 -23.54 9.86 -12.28
N ALA A 224 -24.04 10.99 -12.81
CA ALA A 224 -24.81 11.03 -14.05
C ALA A 224 -23.96 10.63 -15.27
N TYR A 225 -22.67 11.00 -15.29
CA TYR A 225 -21.74 10.58 -16.34
C TYR A 225 -21.58 9.06 -16.37
N TRP A 226 -21.30 8.43 -15.22
CA TRP A 226 -21.09 6.98 -15.15
C TRP A 226 -22.37 6.18 -15.37
N GLU A 227 -23.52 6.69 -14.91
CA GLU A 227 -24.83 6.12 -15.25
C GLU A 227 -25.07 6.14 -16.77
N ALA A 228 -24.74 7.26 -17.43
CA ALA A 228 -24.83 7.35 -18.88
C ALA A 228 -23.86 6.39 -19.59
N MET A 229 -22.64 6.17 -19.07
CA MET A 229 -21.68 5.20 -19.61
C MET A 229 -22.18 3.75 -19.51
N GLY A 230 -22.99 3.43 -18.49
CA GLY A 230 -23.67 2.14 -18.34
C GLY A 230 -24.97 1.97 -19.16
N ALA A 231 -25.59 3.07 -19.61
CA ALA A 231 -26.89 3.05 -20.30
C ALA A 231 -26.80 2.51 -21.75
N SER A 232 -27.93 2.36 -22.45
CA SER A 232 -27.95 1.95 -23.87
C SER A 232 -27.96 3.12 -24.86
N ASP A 233 -28.03 4.36 -24.38
CA ASP A 233 -28.09 5.55 -25.23
C ASP A 233 -26.70 5.88 -25.81
N ILE A 234 -26.53 5.65 -27.11
CA ILE A 234 -25.25 5.82 -27.80
C ILE A 234 -24.94 7.31 -28.05
N GLU A 235 -25.94 8.12 -28.34
CA GLU A 235 -25.74 9.55 -28.67
C GLU A 235 -25.34 10.33 -27.43
N LEU A 236 -26.05 10.13 -26.32
CA LEU A 236 -25.72 10.74 -25.03
C LEU A 236 -24.32 10.34 -24.56
N LYS A 237 -23.95 9.06 -24.74
CA LYS A 237 -22.59 8.59 -24.43
C LYS A 237 -21.53 9.32 -25.24
N GLN A 238 -21.73 9.44 -26.55
CA GLN A 238 -20.76 10.09 -27.44
C GLN A 238 -20.57 11.57 -27.09
N GLU A 239 -21.65 12.27 -26.74
CA GLU A 239 -21.59 13.68 -26.34
C GLU A 239 -20.83 13.89 -25.03
N LEU A 240 -21.23 13.18 -23.98
CA LEU A 240 -20.63 13.30 -22.64
C LEU A 240 -19.17 12.83 -22.64
N CYS A 241 -18.92 11.63 -23.17
CA CYS A 241 -17.59 11.07 -23.26
C CYS A 241 -16.70 11.91 -24.19
N GLY A 242 -17.25 12.47 -25.27
CA GLY A 242 -16.51 13.38 -26.16
C GLY A 242 -16.05 14.65 -25.47
N THR A 243 -16.89 15.22 -24.60
CA THR A 243 -16.51 16.40 -23.80
C THR A 243 -15.38 16.08 -22.81
N VAL A 244 -15.47 14.96 -22.10
CA VAL A 244 -14.45 14.50 -21.16
C VAL A 244 -13.14 14.15 -21.88
N ALA A 245 -13.23 13.40 -22.98
CA ALA A 245 -12.09 13.05 -23.82
C ALA A 245 -11.37 14.29 -24.36
N LEU A 246 -12.09 15.33 -24.79
CA LEU A 246 -11.49 16.59 -25.20
C LEU A 246 -10.74 17.30 -24.07
N ARG A 247 -11.27 17.26 -22.83
CA ARG A 247 -10.59 17.84 -21.65
C ARG A 247 -9.32 17.04 -21.29
N ILE A 248 -9.38 15.71 -21.33
CA ILE A 248 -8.22 14.82 -21.14
C ILE A 248 -7.15 15.12 -22.21
N MET A 249 -7.55 15.13 -23.48
CA MET A 249 -6.67 15.39 -24.62
C MET A 249 -5.94 16.73 -24.45
N ARG A 250 -6.68 17.80 -24.10
CA ARG A 250 -6.10 19.13 -23.84
C ARG A 250 -5.13 19.14 -22.67
N MET A 251 -5.45 18.45 -21.57
CA MET A 251 -4.54 18.36 -20.42
C MET A 251 -3.23 17.66 -20.82
N LEU A 252 -3.31 16.53 -21.52
CA LEU A 252 -2.13 15.78 -21.94
C LEU A 252 -1.30 16.53 -23.00
N GLU A 253 -1.94 17.37 -23.82
CA GLU A 253 -1.27 18.25 -24.78
C GLU A 253 -0.57 19.44 -24.12
N GLN A 254 -1.25 20.12 -23.19
CA GLN A 254 -0.79 21.39 -22.63
C GLN A 254 0.06 21.22 -21.37
N ASP A 255 -0.28 20.25 -20.51
CA ASP A 255 0.36 20.05 -19.21
C ASP A 255 0.47 18.55 -18.85
N PRO A 256 1.25 17.77 -19.62
CA PRO A 256 1.47 16.35 -19.33
C PRO A 256 2.19 16.13 -17.99
N GLY A 257 2.95 17.11 -17.51
CA GLY A 257 3.62 17.07 -16.21
C GLY A 257 2.64 17.07 -15.04
N ARG A 258 1.59 17.90 -15.10
CA ARG A 258 0.50 17.90 -14.13
C ARG A 258 -0.30 16.61 -14.15
N ALA A 259 -0.62 16.08 -15.32
CA ALA A 259 -1.29 14.78 -15.46
C ALA A 259 -0.48 13.67 -14.79
N ALA A 260 0.83 13.62 -15.03
CA ALA A 260 1.73 12.68 -14.38
C ALA A 260 1.77 12.83 -12.86
N CYS A 261 1.83 14.07 -12.34
CA CYS A 261 1.77 14.33 -10.91
C CYS A 261 0.47 13.81 -10.28
N GLN A 262 -0.68 14.09 -10.90
CA GLN A 262 -1.99 13.62 -10.42
C GLN A 262 -2.02 12.09 -10.35
N GLN A 263 -1.59 11.41 -11.40
CA GLN A 263 -1.57 9.94 -11.47
C GLN A 263 -0.66 9.32 -10.42
N ILE A 264 0.53 9.90 -10.17
CA ILE A 264 1.42 9.46 -9.09
C ILE A 264 0.77 9.62 -7.71
N LEU A 265 0.13 10.77 -7.47
CA LEU A 265 -0.50 11.08 -6.18
C LEU A 265 -1.72 10.20 -5.88
N MET A 266 -2.42 9.69 -6.90
CA MET A 266 -3.52 8.76 -6.69
C MET A 266 -3.08 7.43 -6.06
N VAL A 267 -1.81 7.05 -6.23
CA VAL A 267 -1.24 5.81 -5.69
C VAL A 267 -0.74 5.98 -4.24
N HIS A 268 -0.54 7.22 -3.77
CA HIS A 268 -0.03 7.51 -2.42
C HIS A 268 -0.90 6.92 -1.32
N LYS A 269 -2.19 7.25 -1.33
CA LYS A 269 -3.12 6.84 -0.28
C LYS A 269 -3.29 5.31 -0.23
N PRO A 270 -3.46 4.59 -1.35
CA PRO A 270 -3.45 3.13 -1.36
C PRO A 270 -2.14 2.53 -0.82
N ALA A 271 -0.97 3.09 -1.17
CA ALA A 271 0.31 2.56 -0.71
C ALA A 271 0.51 2.73 0.81
N ILE A 272 0.07 3.86 1.36
CA ILE A 272 -0.01 4.15 2.81
C ILE A 272 -0.97 3.17 3.50
N ALA A 273 -2.18 3.01 2.95
CA ALA A 273 -3.15 2.08 3.51
C ALA A 273 -2.59 0.65 3.57
N LEU A 274 -1.88 0.22 2.52
CA LEU A 274 -1.21 -1.07 2.46
C LEU A 274 -0.17 -1.24 3.57
N THR A 275 0.71 -0.25 3.78
CA THR A 275 1.72 -0.30 4.85
C THR A 275 1.04 -0.40 6.21
N THR A 276 0.00 0.39 6.47
CA THR A 276 -0.76 0.36 7.71
C THR A 276 -1.36 -1.03 7.97
N GLN A 277 -2.06 -1.61 6.99
CA GLN A 277 -2.73 -2.91 7.18
C GLN A 277 -1.72 -4.05 7.40
N ALA A 278 -0.63 -4.07 6.63
CA ALA A 278 0.42 -5.07 6.83
C ALA A 278 1.07 -4.96 8.23
N LYS A 279 1.24 -3.73 8.72
CA LYS A 279 1.78 -3.45 10.05
C LYS A 279 0.85 -3.87 11.19
N ARG A 280 -0.48 -3.74 11.01
CA ARG A 280 -1.49 -4.22 11.98
C ARG A 280 -1.36 -5.71 12.24
N LEU A 281 -1.12 -6.52 11.21
CA LEU A 281 -0.86 -7.96 11.37
C LEU A 281 0.38 -8.22 12.25
N LEU A 282 1.46 -7.47 12.03
CA LEU A 282 2.68 -7.61 12.83
C LEU A 282 2.47 -7.18 14.29
N VAL A 283 1.69 -6.12 14.52
CA VAL A 283 1.27 -5.69 15.87
C VAL A 283 0.48 -6.78 16.57
N LEU A 284 -0.51 -7.37 15.89
CA LEU A 284 -1.34 -8.45 16.43
C LEU A 284 -0.51 -9.67 16.82
N LEU A 285 0.42 -10.09 15.95
CA LEU A 285 1.31 -11.22 16.24
C LEU A 285 2.29 -10.92 17.38
N SER A 286 2.85 -9.72 17.42
CA SER A 286 3.75 -9.27 18.50
C SER A 286 3.03 -9.24 19.85
N ALA A 287 1.81 -8.69 19.88
CA ALA A 287 0.96 -8.67 21.07
C ALA A 287 0.59 -10.09 21.51
N SER A 288 0.26 -10.98 20.56
CA SER A 288 -0.04 -12.39 20.84
C SER A 288 1.14 -13.11 21.49
N ILE A 289 2.36 -12.90 21.00
CA ILE A 289 3.58 -13.49 21.58
C ILE A 289 3.85 -12.92 22.98
N ALA A 290 3.74 -11.60 23.16
CA ALA A 290 3.96 -10.96 24.45
C ALA A 290 2.94 -11.42 25.50
N TRP A 291 1.67 -11.53 25.12
CA TRP A 291 0.59 -12.01 25.96
C TRP A 291 0.79 -13.48 26.35
N LEU A 292 1.20 -14.32 25.39
CA LEU A 292 1.62 -15.70 25.67
C LEU A 292 2.83 -15.76 26.60
N SER A 293 3.66 -14.73 26.64
CA SER A 293 4.83 -14.62 27.54
C SER A 293 4.47 -14.12 28.94
N CYS A 294 3.26 -13.61 29.17
CA CYS A 294 2.73 -13.27 30.50
C CYS A 294 2.39 -14.51 31.34
N LYS A 295 2.40 -14.37 32.67
CA LYS A 295 1.92 -15.43 33.57
C LYS A 295 0.44 -15.70 33.27
N ALA A 296 -0.02 -16.93 33.51
CA ALA A 296 -1.39 -17.32 33.21
C ALA A 296 -2.45 -16.44 33.92
N GLU A 297 -2.13 -15.97 35.12
CA GLU A 297 -2.98 -15.10 35.94
C GLU A 297 -3.13 -13.68 35.34
N ASP A 298 -2.10 -13.21 34.63
CA ASP A 298 -2.07 -11.89 33.99
C ASP A 298 -2.66 -11.93 32.57
N ARG A 299 -3.11 -13.10 32.09
CA ARG A 299 -3.68 -13.26 30.76
C ARG A 299 -5.16 -12.93 30.76
N THR A 300 -5.42 -11.64 30.64
CA THR A 300 -6.77 -11.10 30.48
C THR A 300 -6.92 -10.49 29.09
N SER A 301 -8.18 -10.26 28.69
CA SER A 301 -8.50 -9.47 27.49
C SER A 301 -7.92 -8.06 27.60
N ASP A 302 -8.00 -7.44 28.78
CA ASP A 302 -7.48 -6.09 29.00
C ASP A 302 -5.96 -6.03 28.80
N THR A 303 -5.24 -7.05 29.27
CA THR A 303 -3.79 -7.15 29.05
C THR A 303 -3.45 -7.33 27.57
N MET A 304 -4.26 -8.08 26.80
CA MET A 304 -4.07 -8.20 25.35
C MET A 304 -4.26 -6.83 24.65
N GLU A 305 -5.35 -6.13 24.96
CA GLU A 305 -5.62 -4.82 24.37
C GLU A 305 -4.56 -3.78 24.73
N GLN A 306 -4.08 -3.77 25.99
CA GLN A 306 -2.97 -2.93 26.40
C GLN A 306 -1.68 -3.23 25.61
N LEU A 307 -1.38 -4.51 25.37
CA LEU A 307 -0.21 -4.90 24.58
C LEU A 307 -0.35 -4.46 23.12
N LYS A 308 -1.53 -4.63 22.50
CA LYS A 308 -1.78 -4.14 21.14
C LYS A 308 -1.58 -2.62 21.04
N LEU A 309 -2.13 -1.86 21.99
CA LEU A 309 -1.96 -0.41 22.06
C LEU A 309 -0.49 -0.02 22.25
N ALA A 310 0.23 -0.71 23.14
CA ALA A 310 1.66 -0.48 23.35
C ALA A 310 2.45 -0.73 22.06
N PHE A 311 2.26 -1.88 21.40
CA PHE A 311 2.95 -2.18 20.15
C PHE A 311 2.56 -1.23 19.01
N ALA A 312 1.31 -0.77 18.96
CA ALA A 312 0.85 0.23 17.99
C ALA A 312 1.39 1.65 18.25
N SER A 313 1.89 1.92 19.46
CA SER A 313 2.38 3.26 19.86
C SER A 313 3.56 3.74 19.02
N LYS A 314 3.75 5.07 18.97
CA LYS A 314 4.86 5.71 18.25
C LYS A 314 6.25 5.25 18.67
N GLU A 315 6.38 4.77 19.91
CA GLU A 315 7.65 4.35 20.51
C GLU A 315 8.07 2.93 20.08
N LEU A 316 7.11 2.13 19.58
CA LEU A 316 7.36 0.76 19.14
C LEU A 316 7.15 0.63 17.63
N LEU A 317 6.06 0.00 17.20
CA LEU A 317 5.83 -0.19 15.77
C LEU A 317 5.23 1.05 15.14
N ALA A 318 4.66 2.00 15.88
CA ALA A 318 4.28 3.30 15.36
C ALA A 318 3.23 3.18 14.24
N LEU A 319 2.05 2.64 14.58
CA LEU A 319 1.02 2.24 13.63
C LEU A 319 0.51 3.40 12.77
N GLU A 320 0.36 4.58 13.38
CA GLU A 320 -0.16 5.79 12.74
C GLU A 320 0.93 6.73 12.19
N SER A 321 2.19 6.52 12.57
CA SER A 321 3.29 7.29 12.00
C SER A 321 3.85 6.53 10.81
N GLU A 322 3.42 6.93 9.62
CA GLU A 322 3.96 6.40 8.38
C GLU A 322 4.95 7.37 7.77
N LEU A 323 6.14 6.87 7.45
CA LEU A 323 6.92 7.27 6.28
C LEU A 323 6.78 8.75 5.88
N TYR A 324 7.07 9.67 6.81
CA TYR A 324 7.23 11.12 6.55
C TYR A 324 8.67 11.43 6.17
#